data_AF-A0AA88VU64-F1
#
_entry.id   AF-A0AA88VU64-F1
#
_cell.length_a   1.000
_cell.length_b   1.000
_cell.length_c   1.000
_cell.angle_alpha   90.00
_cell.angle_beta   90.00
_cell.angle_gamma   90.00
#
_symmetry.space_group_name_H-M   'P 1'
#
loop_
_entity.id
_entity.type
_entity.pdbx_description
1 polymer ?
#
loop_
_entity_poly.entity_id
_entity_poly.type
_entity_poly.pdbx_seq_one_letter_code
_entity_poly.pdbx_strand_id
1 'polypeptide(L)'
;MFHLCVVILLSRANTDALMGHQSQLEVPFLELLAVLVLPMDLGLGIPGDGRCMFRSVVHGACLRAGKPSPAESLEKELADELRAKVADEFLKRRADSEWFLEGDFDTYVIGMRQPHVWGGEPELLMSSHVLQLPITVYMWDTRSSSLKIIAEYGQEYGKENPIRVLYHGYGHYDALRSPLGVQQSKLLDTFFFTQIQEKIMETMGGPKMIVMHIAFQFGAIF
;
A
#
# COMPACT_ATOMS: atom_id res chain seq x y z
N MET A 1 21.49 18.52 -3.86
CA MET A 1 22.01 19.87 -3.53
C MET A 1 21.10 20.66 -2.57
N PHE A 2 19.78 20.54 -2.63
CA PHE A 2 18.86 21.20 -1.66
C PHE A 2 18.98 20.70 -0.21
N HIS A 3 19.37 19.44 -0.02
CA HIS A 3 19.47 18.79 1.30
C HIS A 3 20.62 19.30 2.19
N LEU A 4 21.65 19.93 1.60
CA LEU A 4 22.80 20.45 2.35
C LEU A 4 22.64 21.93 2.74
N CYS A 5 21.89 22.71 1.94
CA CYS A 5 21.65 24.13 2.23
C CYS A 5 20.79 24.36 3.49
N VAL A 6 19.80 23.49 3.74
CA VAL A 6 18.92 23.63 4.92
C VAL A 6 19.68 23.35 6.22
N VAL A 7 20.55 22.33 6.22
CA VAL A 7 21.36 21.97 7.40
C VAL A 7 22.39 23.07 7.73
N ILE A 8 22.98 23.71 6.71
CA ILE A 8 23.98 24.78 6.92
C ILE A 8 23.33 26.09 7.40
N LEU A 9 22.11 26.41 6.93
CA LEU A 9 21.37 27.59 7.41
C LEU A 9 20.97 27.45 8.89
N LEU A 10 20.60 26.25 9.33
CA LEU A 10 20.26 25.97 10.74
C LEU A 10 21.51 25.97 11.66
N SER A 11 22.68 25.58 11.16
CA SER A 11 23.92 25.61 11.95
C SER A 11 24.47 27.03 12.14
N ARG A 12 24.18 27.97 11.23
CA ARG A 12 24.60 29.39 11.35
C ARG A 12 23.66 30.24 12.19
N ALA A 13 22.41 29.82 12.38
CA ALA A 13 21.46 30.52 13.24
C ALA A 13 21.77 30.35 14.74
N ASN A 14 22.75 29.51 15.12
CA ASN A 14 22.99 29.09 16.50
C ASN A 14 24.31 29.60 17.13
N THR A 15 24.97 30.61 16.57
CA THR A 15 26.22 31.14 17.18
C THR A 15 26.17 32.59 17.67
N ASP A 16 25.12 33.37 17.38
CA ASP A 16 25.14 34.82 17.67
C ASP A 16 24.16 35.28 18.78
N ALA A 17 23.70 34.38 19.64
CA ALA A 17 22.82 34.73 20.75
C ALA A 17 23.22 34.07 22.08
N LEU A 18 24.49 34.19 22.47
CA LEU A 18 24.90 34.06 23.86
C LEU A 18 25.06 35.45 24.45
N MET A 19 24.05 35.89 25.21
CA MET A 19 24.15 36.67 26.46
C MET A 19 22.77 37.26 26.80
N GLY A 20 22.04 36.61 27.71
CA GLY A 20 20.92 37.26 28.41
C GLY A 20 19.68 36.40 28.67
N HIS A 21 19.61 35.90 29.90
CA HIS A 21 18.38 35.67 30.69
C HIS A 21 17.34 34.60 30.26
N GLN A 22 17.30 33.57 31.13
CA GLN A 22 16.11 33.01 31.81
C GLN A 22 15.13 32.13 31.00
N SER A 23 15.31 30.81 31.22
CA SER A 23 14.31 29.74 31.42
C SER A 23 12.88 29.94 30.89
N GLN A 24 12.43 28.95 30.13
CA GLN A 24 11.11 28.71 29.51
C GLN A 24 11.07 29.08 28.02
N LEU A 25 11.43 28.13 27.13
CA LEU A 25 11.01 28.02 25.72
C LEU A 25 11.81 26.89 25.00
N GLU A 26 11.73 25.64 25.46
CA GLU A 26 12.37 24.48 24.77
C GLU A 26 11.38 23.42 24.27
N VAL A 27 10.08 23.73 24.26
CA VAL A 27 9.02 22.79 23.86
C VAL A 27 8.52 22.88 22.39
N PRO A 28 8.73 23.95 21.58
CA PRO A 28 8.02 24.06 20.29
C PRO A 28 8.70 23.34 19.10
N PHE A 29 9.98 22.98 19.18
CA PHE A 29 10.70 22.39 18.04
C PHE A 29 10.43 20.87 17.88
N LEU A 30 10.35 20.15 19.01
CA LEU A 30 10.09 18.70 19.02
C LEU A 30 8.64 18.36 18.70
N GLU A 31 7.66 19.17 19.13
CA GLU A 31 6.25 19.01 18.73
C GLU A 31 6.03 19.27 17.24
N LEU A 32 6.69 20.29 16.68
CA LEU A 32 6.60 20.59 15.25
C LEU A 32 7.24 19.48 14.40
N LEU A 33 8.37 18.92 14.86
CA LEU A 33 8.97 17.72 14.26
C LEU A 33 8.03 16.51 14.36
N ALA A 34 7.36 16.27 15.49
CA ALA A 34 6.39 15.17 15.59
C ALA A 34 5.21 15.35 14.61
N VAL A 35 4.67 16.56 14.46
CA VAL A 35 3.57 16.87 13.52
C VAL A 35 3.99 16.72 12.06
N LEU A 36 5.25 17.00 11.71
CA LEU A 36 5.77 16.90 10.34
C LEU A 36 6.37 15.52 9.99
N VAL A 37 6.97 14.83 10.95
CA VAL A 37 7.71 13.58 10.74
C VAL A 37 6.82 12.34 10.89
N LEU A 38 5.87 12.34 11.82
CA LEU A 38 4.99 11.18 12.05
C LEU A 38 4.10 10.83 10.84
N PRO A 39 3.42 11.76 10.15
CA PRO A 39 2.62 11.41 8.97
C PRO A 39 3.46 10.93 7.78
N MET A 40 4.76 11.28 7.71
CA MET A 40 5.66 10.84 6.65
C MET A 40 6.23 9.42 6.84
N ASP A 41 6.17 8.83 8.04
CA ASP A 41 6.74 7.51 8.34
C ASP A 41 5.69 6.38 8.43
N LEU A 42 4.42 6.70 8.16
CA LEU A 42 3.31 5.73 8.17
C LEU A 42 3.19 4.97 6.83
N GLY A 43 3.55 5.63 5.73
CA GLY A 43 3.58 5.07 4.38
C GLY A 43 4.90 4.37 4.07
N LEU A 44 4.90 3.52 3.04
CA LEU A 44 6.10 2.87 2.52
C LEU A 44 6.82 3.67 1.43
N GLY A 45 6.25 4.79 0.97
CA GLY A 45 6.81 5.59 -0.11
C GLY A 45 6.52 5.00 -1.49
N ILE A 46 5.26 4.60 -1.73
CA ILE A 46 4.83 4.02 -3.00
C ILE A 46 4.97 5.04 -4.15
N PRO A 47 5.51 4.67 -5.33
CA PRO A 47 5.65 5.60 -6.45
C PRO A 47 4.30 6.10 -7.01
N GLY A 48 4.22 7.39 -7.30
CA GLY A 48 3.07 8.06 -7.92
C GLY A 48 3.00 7.92 -9.45
N ASP A 49 3.11 6.70 -10.00
CA ASP A 49 3.17 6.43 -11.46
C ASP A 49 1.82 6.01 -12.08
N GLY A 50 0.71 6.34 -11.41
CA GLY A 50 -0.64 5.90 -11.76
C GLY A 50 -0.99 4.49 -11.29
N ARG A 51 -0.03 3.71 -10.76
CA ARG A 51 -0.30 2.39 -10.13
C ARG A 51 -0.38 2.45 -8.62
N CYS A 52 -0.17 3.63 -8.02
CA CYS A 52 0.03 3.77 -6.58
C CYS A 52 -1.02 3.02 -5.73
N MET A 53 -2.29 3.09 -6.10
CA MET A 53 -3.36 2.35 -5.41
C MET A 53 -3.16 0.82 -5.49
N PHE A 54 -2.97 0.27 -6.69
CA PHE A 54 -2.75 -1.17 -6.88
C PHE A 54 -1.47 -1.65 -6.20
N ARG A 55 -0.38 -0.88 -6.29
CA ARG A 55 0.88 -1.13 -5.57
C ARG A 55 0.65 -1.15 -4.05
N SER A 56 -0.13 -0.20 -3.53
CA SER A 56 -0.45 -0.13 -2.10
C SER A 56 -1.22 -1.36 -1.62
N VAL A 57 -2.15 -1.87 -2.42
CA VAL A 57 -2.89 -3.10 -2.13
C VAL A 57 -1.98 -4.32 -2.15
N VAL A 58 -1.10 -4.45 -3.16
CA VAL A 58 -0.12 -5.54 -3.26
C VAL A 58 0.82 -5.53 -2.04
N HIS A 59 1.36 -4.37 -1.68
CA HIS A 59 2.18 -4.23 -0.48
C HIS A 59 1.43 -4.58 0.79
N GLY A 60 0.21 -4.07 0.96
CA GLY A 60 -0.62 -4.36 2.13
C GLY A 60 -0.91 -5.86 2.25
N ALA A 61 -1.13 -6.56 1.13
CA ALA A 61 -1.28 -8.01 1.11
C ALA A 61 0.00 -8.74 1.54
N CYS A 62 1.18 -8.30 1.10
CA CYS A 62 2.47 -8.86 1.54
C CYS A 62 2.70 -8.63 3.04
N LEU A 63 2.46 -7.42 3.54
CA LEU A 63 2.56 -7.09 4.96
C LEU A 63 1.63 -7.96 5.82
N ARG A 64 0.39 -8.11 5.37
CA ARG A 64 -0.61 -8.97 6.01
C ARG A 64 -0.13 -10.42 6.13
N ALA A 65 0.57 -10.92 5.11
CA ALA A 65 1.13 -12.26 5.08
C ALA A 65 2.46 -12.41 5.85
N GLY A 66 2.94 -11.35 6.53
CA GLY A 66 4.21 -11.35 7.24
C GLY A 66 5.43 -11.43 6.32
N LYS A 67 5.28 -11.04 5.05
CA LYS A 67 6.34 -11.12 4.04
C LYS A 67 7.02 -9.77 3.85
N PRO A 68 8.30 -9.76 3.44
CA PRO A 68 8.95 -8.54 3.00
C PRO A 68 8.21 -7.97 1.79
N SER A 69 8.38 -6.67 1.60
CA SER A 69 7.96 -5.99 0.37
C SER A 69 8.56 -6.69 -0.85
N PRO A 70 7.78 -6.88 -1.93
CA PRO A 70 8.33 -7.33 -3.20
C PRO A 70 9.34 -6.31 -3.73
N ALA A 71 10.24 -6.75 -4.61
CA ALA A 71 11.09 -5.84 -5.38
C ALA A 71 10.24 -5.00 -6.34
N GLU A 72 10.67 -3.77 -6.63
CA GLU A 72 9.91 -2.79 -7.41
C GLU A 72 9.39 -3.34 -8.77
N SER A 73 10.18 -4.17 -9.46
CA SER A 73 9.79 -4.78 -10.73
C SER A 73 8.65 -5.78 -10.56
N LEU A 74 8.73 -6.64 -9.54
CA LEU A 74 7.69 -7.62 -9.24
C LEU A 74 6.43 -6.94 -8.70
N GLU A 75 6.59 -5.92 -7.86
CA GLU A 75 5.49 -5.10 -7.36
C GLU A 75 4.70 -4.47 -8.52
N LYS A 76 5.41 -3.93 -9.52
CA LYS A 76 4.82 -3.38 -10.73
C LYS A 76 4.00 -4.42 -11.50
N GLU A 77 4.57 -5.61 -11.71
CA GLU A 77 3.91 -6.72 -12.41
C GLU A 77 2.63 -7.15 -11.67
N LEU A 78 2.72 -7.35 -10.35
CA LEU A 78 1.57 -7.71 -9.51
C LEU A 78 0.50 -6.62 -9.49
N ALA A 79 0.88 -5.34 -9.50
CA ALA A 79 -0.05 -4.22 -9.57
C ALA A 79 -0.80 -4.16 -10.91
N ASP A 80 -0.09 -4.37 -12.02
CA ASP A 80 -0.70 -4.40 -13.35
C ASP A 80 -1.62 -5.61 -13.54
N GLU A 81 -1.27 -6.75 -12.95
CA GLU A 81 -2.13 -7.93 -12.95
C GLU A 81 -3.38 -7.74 -12.10
N LEU A 82 -3.25 -7.22 -10.87
CA LEU A 82 -4.40 -6.92 -10.02
C LEU A 82 -5.36 -5.98 -10.73
N ARG A 83 -4.83 -4.96 -11.41
CA ARG A 83 -5.61 -4.04 -12.26
C ARG A 83 -6.39 -4.79 -13.36
N ALA A 84 -5.74 -5.71 -14.07
CA ALA A 84 -6.41 -6.49 -15.11
C ALA A 84 -7.57 -7.32 -14.53
N LYS A 85 -7.36 -7.94 -13.36
CA LYS A 85 -8.39 -8.71 -12.66
C LYS A 85 -9.52 -7.85 -12.11
N VAL A 86 -9.23 -6.64 -11.65
CA VAL A 86 -10.24 -5.66 -11.24
C VAL A 86 -11.13 -5.28 -12.42
N ALA A 87 -10.55 -5.06 -13.60
CA ALA A 87 -11.31 -4.82 -14.81
C ALA A 87 -12.20 -6.02 -15.20
N ASP A 88 -11.71 -7.26 -15.03
CA ASP A 88 -12.52 -8.47 -15.24
C ASP A 88 -13.65 -8.60 -14.21
N GLU A 89 -13.39 -8.27 -12.94
CA GLU A 89 -14.38 -8.35 -11.87
C GLU A 89 -15.49 -7.31 -12.06
N PHE A 90 -15.19 -6.13 -12.61
CA PHE A 90 -16.22 -5.18 -13.05
C PHE A 90 -17.14 -5.80 -14.09
N LEU A 91 -16.62 -6.45 -15.14
CA LEU A 91 -17.44 -7.10 -16.17
C LEU A 91 -18.36 -8.17 -15.56
N LYS A 92 -17.82 -8.97 -14.63
CA LYS A 92 -18.56 -10.00 -13.92
C LYS A 92 -19.67 -9.45 -13.03
N ARG A 93 -19.48 -8.25 -12.48
CA ARG A 93 -20.38 -7.59 -11.53
C ARG A 93 -21.11 -6.39 -12.12
N ARG A 94 -21.19 -6.30 -13.46
CA ARG A 94 -21.74 -5.12 -14.15
C ARG A 94 -23.07 -4.64 -13.57
N ALA A 95 -23.99 -5.56 -13.30
CA ALA A 95 -25.31 -5.24 -12.73
C ALA A 95 -25.24 -4.50 -11.38
N ASP A 96 -24.22 -4.78 -10.57
CA ASP A 96 -24.03 -4.20 -9.24
C ASP A 96 -23.13 -2.96 -9.28
N SER A 97 -22.30 -2.80 -10.32
CA SER A 97 -21.25 -1.77 -10.38
C SER A 97 -21.52 -0.62 -11.33
N GLU A 98 -22.24 -0.86 -12.43
CA GLU A 98 -22.35 0.12 -13.53
C GLU A 98 -22.95 1.46 -13.10
N TRP A 99 -23.92 1.43 -12.18
CA TRP A 99 -24.64 2.63 -11.74
C TRP A 99 -23.80 3.64 -10.97
N PHE A 100 -22.65 3.25 -10.40
CA PHE A 100 -21.76 4.15 -9.66
C PHE A 100 -20.45 4.49 -10.40
N LEU A 101 -20.25 3.95 -11.61
CA LEU A 101 -19.08 4.30 -12.42
C LEU A 101 -19.34 5.58 -13.20
N GLU A 102 -18.31 6.42 -13.29
CA GLU A 102 -18.40 7.66 -14.05
C GLU A 102 -18.21 7.41 -15.55
N GLY A 103 -19.22 7.78 -16.34
CA GLY A 103 -19.18 7.69 -17.80
C GLY A 103 -19.76 6.38 -18.35
N ASP A 104 -19.33 6.04 -19.57
CA ASP A 104 -19.72 4.77 -20.21
C ASP A 104 -18.96 3.60 -19.60
N PHE A 105 -19.69 2.56 -19.19
CA PHE A 105 -19.13 1.41 -18.48
C PHE A 105 -18.02 0.71 -19.25
N ASP A 106 -18.25 0.42 -20.53
CA ASP A 106 -17.31 -0.34 -21.35
C ASP A 106 -16.03 0.47 -21.59
N THR A 107 -16.18 1.78 -21.84
CA THR A 107 -15.07 2.72 -21.93
C THR A 107 -14.29 2.81 -20.62
N TYR A 108 -14.98 2.87 -19.48
CA TYR A 108 -14.36 2.89 -18.16
C TYR A 108 -13.50 1.64 -17.93
N VAL A 109 -14.06 0.45 -18.16
CA VAL A 109 -13.36 -0.83 -17.95
C VAL A 109 -12.16 -0.97 -18.90
N ILE A 110 -12.29 -0.56 -20.17
CA ILE A 110 -11.16 -0.55 -21.12
C ILE A 110 -10.06 0.41 -20.63
N GLY A 111 -10.44 1.60 -20.15
CA GLY A 111 -9.53 2.58 -19.60
C GLY A 111 -8.80 2.07 -18.37
N MET A 112 -9.53 1.42 -17.44
CA MET A 112 -8.96 0.91 -16.19
C MET A 112 -7.85 -0.11 -16.40
N ARG A 113 -7.85 -0.85 -17.53
CA ARG A 113 -6.75 -1.76 -17.87
C ARG A 113 -5.44 -1.05 -18.18
N GLN A 114 -5.45 0.26 -18.42
CA GLN A 114 -4.26 0.99 -18.83
C GLN A 114 -3.35 1.35 -17.65
N PRO A 115 -2.05 0.97 -17.73
CA PRO A 115 -0.89 1.67 -17.19
C PRO A 115 -1.03 2.70 -16.07
N HIS A 116 -1.53 3.82 -16.55
CA HIS A 116 -1.38 5.17 -16.04
C HIS A 116 -2.71 5.71 -15.53
N VAL A 117 -3.80 4.94 -15.70
CA VAL A 117 -5.12 5.30 -15.19
C VAL A 117 -5.14 5.04 -13.69
N TRP A 118 -5.55 6.07 -12.96
CA TRP A 118 -5.60 6.06 -11.51
C TRP A 118 -6.82 5.24 -11.07
N GLY A 119 -6.63 4.42 -10.04
CA GLY A 119 -7.74 3.76 -9.36
C GLY A 119 -8.25 4.59 -8.18
N GLY A 120 -9.48 4.31 -7.76
CA GLY A 120 -10.10 4.89 -6.58
C GLY A 120 -10.97 3.90 -5.82
N GLU A 121 -12.06 4.40 -5.25
CA GLU A 121 -13.02 3.62 -4.47
C GLU A 121 -13.62 2.43 -5.26
N PRO A 122 -14.09 2.59 -6.51
CA PRO A 122 -14.58 1.48 -7.32
C PRO A 122 -13.58 0.33 -7.44
N GLU A 123 -12.31 0.64 -7.73
CA GLU A 123 -11.26 -0.35 -7.89
C GLU A 123 -10.86 -1.01 -6.57
N LEU A 124 -10.90 -0.27 -5.45
CA LEU A 124 -10.65 -0.84 -4.11
C LEU A 124 -11.74 -1.84 -3.74
N LEU A 125 -13.01 -1.52 -4.02
CA LEU A 125 -14.12 -2.46 -3.84
C LEU A 125 -13.89 -3.74 -4.67
N MET A 126 -13.61 -3.60 -5.97
CA MET A 126 -13.36 -4.77 -6.83
C MET A 126 -12.10 -5.52 -6.42
N SER A 127 -11.05 -4.84 -5.95
CA SER A 127 -9.84 -5.47 -5.42
C SER A 127 -10.16 -6.37 -4.23
N SER A 128 -11.09 -5.95 -3.36
CA SER A 128 -11.53 -6.77 -2.22
C SER A 128 -12.20 -8.07 -2.67
N HIS A 129 -12.99 -8.04 -3.76
CA HIS A 129 -13.61 -9.23 -4.35
C HIS A 129 -12.61 -10.13 -5.06
N VAL A 130 -11.66 -9.54 -5.81
CA VAL A 130 -10.60 -10.30 -6.51
C VAL A 130 -9.73 -11.04 -5.50
N LEU A 131 -9.32 -10.37 -4.44
CA LEU A 131 -8.45 -10.93 -3.40
C LEU A 131 -9.22 -11.76 -2.36
N GLN A 132 -10.54 -11.58 -2.27
CA GLN A 132 -11.39 -12.11 -1.20
C GLN A 132 -10.84 -11.75 0.18
N LEU A 133 -10.49 -10.48 0.37
CA LEU A 133 -9.91 -9.95 1.60
C LEU A 133 -10.53 -8.58 1.93
N PRO A 134 -10.70 -8.26 3.22
CA PRO A 134 -11.13 -6.93 3.62
C PRO A 134 -10.01 -5.90 3.38
N ILE A 135 -10.41 -4.71 2.94
CA ILE A 135 -9.52 -3.55 2.73
C ILE A 135 -10.01 -2.40 3.59
N THR A 136 -9.11 -1.77 4.34
CA THR A 136 -9.40 -0.58 5.15
C THR A 136 -8.55 0.58 4.65
N VAL A 137 -9.22 1.68 4.31
CA VAL A 137 -8.59 2.91 3.84
C VAL A 137 -8.46 3.88 5.00
N TYR A 138 -7.23 4.31 5.27
CA TYR A 138 -6.92 5.30 6.29
C TYR A 138 -6.56 6.64 5.66
N MET A 139 -6.81 7.73 6.39
CA MET A 139 -6.29 9.05 6.09
C MET A 139 -5.75 9.67 7.38
N TRP A 140 -4.64 10.40 7.27
CA TRP A 140 -4.15 11.22 8.38
C TRP A 140 -5.00 12.48 8.55
N ASP A 141 -5.65 12.64 9.70
CA ASP A 141 -6.38 13.87 10.03
C ASP A 141 -5.48 14.81 10.81
N THR A 142 -5.09 15.90 10.17
CA THR A 142 -4.21 16.93 10.75
C THR A 142 -4.83 17.63 11.95
N ARG A 143 -6.16 17.71 12.04
CA ARG A 143 -6.85 18.37 13.16
C ARG A 143 -6.79 17.57 14.45
N SER A 144 -6.89 16.25 14.33
CA SER A 144 -6.81 15.33 15.47
C SER A 144 -5.44 14.68 15.63
N SER A 145 -4.49 14.94 14.72
CA SER A 145 -3.18 14.31 14.67
C SER A 145 -3.26 12.78 14.78
N SER A 146 -4.20 12.18 14.05
CA SER A 146 -4.50 10.74 14.14
C SER A 146 -4.90 10.14 12.80
N LEU A 147 -4.68 8.82 12.66
CA LEU A 147 -5.21 8.05 11.52
C LEU A 147 -6.71 7.80 11.71
N LYS A 148 -7.48 8.12 10.68
CA LYS A 148 -8.92 7.85 10.61
C LYS A 148 -9.22 6.85 9.51
N ILE A 149 -10.11 5.91 9.79
CA ILE A 149 -10.70 5.07 8.76
C ILE A 149 -11.69 5.94 7.97
N ILE A 150 -11.53 5.98 6.66
CA ILE A 150 -12.39 6.75 5.76
C ILE A 150 -13.26 5.85 4.86
N ALA A 151 -12.86 4.59 4.67
CA ALA A 151 -13.64 3.59 3.93
C ALA A 151 -13.21 2.17 4.32
N GLU A 152 -14.14 1.23 4.16
CA GLU A 152 -13.92 -0.20 4.37
C GLU A 152 -14.64 -1.00 3.26
N TYR A 153 -13.93 -1.97 2.70
CA TYR A 153 -14.44 -2.84 1.63
C TYR A 153 -14.22 -4.31 1.98
N GLY A 154 -15.03 -5.20 1.41
CA GLY A 154 -14.84 -6.65 1.52
C GLY A 154 -15.07 -7.21 2.94
N GLN A 155 -15.90 -6.57 3.75
CA GLN A 155 -16.20 -7.02 5.12
C GLN A 155 -16.86 -8.40 5.18
N GLU A 156 -17.48 -8.83 4.08
CA GLU A 156 -18.00 -10.18 3.87
C GLU A 156 -16.92 -11.26 3.83
N TYR A 157 -15.66 -10.89 3.57
CA TYR A 157 -14.51 -11.80 3.55
C TYR A 157 -13.79 -11.88 4.90
N GLY A 158 -14.28 -11.16 5.91
CA GLY A 158 -13.73 -11.13 7.25
C GLY A 158 -13.52 -9.71 7.75
N LYS A 159 -13.26 -9.57 9.06
CA LYS A 159 -12.99 -8.29 9.73
C LYS A 159 -11.58 -8.19 10.31
N GLU A 160 -10.91 -9.33 10.40
CA GLU A 160 -9.60 -9.45 11.02
C GLU A 160 -8.49 -9.22 10.01
N ASN A 161 -7.44 -8.53 10.45
CA ASN A 161 -6.21 -8.29 9.68
C ASN A 161 -6.47 -7.83 8.22
N PRO A 162 -7.13 -6.68 7.98
CA PRO A 162 -7.38 -6.19 6.63
C PRO A 162 -6.11 -5.72 5.93
N ILE A 163 -6.16 -5.65 4.61
CA ILE A 163 -5.19 -4.89 3.82
C ILE A 163 -5.39 -3.41 4.17
N ARG A 164 -4.33 -2.75 4.64
CA ARG A 164 -4.39 -1.34 5.07
C ARG A 164 -3.72 -0.45 4.04
N VAL A 165 -4.47 0.49 3.50
CA VAL A 165 -3.95 1.50 2.57
C VAL A 165 -4.11 2.89 3.18
N LEU A 166 -3.17 3.78 2.90
CA LEU A 166 -3.15 5.17 3.34
C LEU A 166 -3.48 6.07 2.15
N TYR A 167 -4.53 6.86 2.25
CA TYR A 167 -4.88 7.88 1.27
C TYR A 167 -4.40 9.25 1.73
N HIS A 168 -3.63 9.93 0.89
CA HIS A 168 -3.04 11.23 1.22
C HIS A 168 -3.92 12.45 0.89
N GLY A 169 -5.12 12.26 0.35
CA GLY A 169 -6.08 13.33 0.09
C GLY A 169 -5.91 14.07 -1.25
N TYR A 170 -4.81 13.85 -1.97
CA TYR A 170 -4.55 14.46 -3.29
C TYR A 170 -4.47 13.44 -4.45
N GLY A 171 -5.14 12.29 -4.30
CA GLY A 171 -5.15 11.24 -5.34
C GLY A 171 -4.01 10.21 -5.21
N HIS A 172 -3.19 10.27 -4.17
CA HIS A 172 -2.12 9.30 -3.93
C HIS A 172 -2.47 8.32 -2.80
N TYR A 173 -2.17 7.05 -3.05
CA TYR A 173 -2.26 5.96 -2.08
C TYR A 173 -0.88 5.42 -1.75
N ASP A 174 -0.70 5.07 -0.49
CA ASP A 174 0.45 4.35 0.04
C ASP A 174 -0.02 3.11 0.82
N ALA A 175 0.88 2.18 1.11
CA ALA A 175 0.60 1.05 1.99
C ALA A 175 0.84 1.47 3.44
N LEU A 176 -0.14 1.23 4.31
CA LEU A 176 -0.01 1.56 5.72
C LEU A 176 0.66 0.39 6.46
N ARG A 177 1.81 0.65 7.08
CA ARG A 177 2.40 -0.32 8.03
C ARG A 177 1.46 -0.49 9.23
N SER A 178 1.24 -1.73 9.66
CA SER A 178 0.42 -1.98 10.85
C SER A 178 1.00 -1.19 12.04
N PRO A 179 0.22 -0.33 12.70
CA PRO A 179 0.65 0.25 13.96
C PRO A 179 0.62 -0.89 14.98
N LEU A 180 1.82 -1.34 15.39
CA LEU A 180 2.09 -2.37 16.40
C LEU A 180 2.08 -3.81 15.88
N GLY A 181 3.19 -4.51 16.14
CA GLY A 181 3.46 -5.88 15.76
C GLY A 181 2.58 -6.89 16.50
N VAL A 182 1.40 -7.16 15.95
CA VAL A 182 0.65 -8.37 16.29
C VAL A 182 1.35 -9.54 15.63
N GLN A 183 2.20 -10.24 16.38
CA GLN A 183 2.66 -11.59 16.05
C GLN A 183 1.43 -12.51 16.06
N GLN A 184 0.94 -12.91 14.88
CA GLN A 184 -0.15 -13.87 14.75
C GLN A 184 0.37 -15.24 14.27
N SER A 185 -0.27 -16.30 14.76
CA SER A 185 0.24 -17.67 14.78
C SER A 185 0.44 -18.30 13.39
N LYS A 186 1.65 -18.81 13.15
CA LYS A 186 2.15 -19.44 11.90
C LYS A 186 1.30 -20.57 11.28
N LEU A 187 0.27 -21.08 11.96
CA LEU A 187 -0.41 -22.34 11.60
C LEU A 187 -1.68 -22.16 10.74
N LEU A 188 -2.29 -20.97 10.70
CA LEU A 188 -3.45 -20.70 9.83
C LEU A 188 -3.07 -20.00 8.52
N ASP A 189 -1.85 -19.49 8.41
CA ASP A 189 -1.38 -18.67 7.28
C ASP A 189 -0.79 -19.47 6.12
N THR A 190 -0.37 -20.73 6.33
CA THR A 190 0.22 -21.54 5.26
C THR A 190 -0.82 -22.01 4.24
N PHE A 191 -2.08 -22.22 4.66
CA PHE A 191 -3.18 -22.69 3.82
C PHE A 191 -3.83 -21.57 2.98
N PHE A 192 -3.67 -20.31 3.40
CA PHE A 192 -4.16 -19.12 2.69
C PHE A 192 -3.16 -18.58 1.66
N PHE A 193 -1.86 -18.80 1.89
CA PHE A 193 -0.81 -18.32 1.00
C PHE A 193 -0.75 -19.08 -0.33
N THR A 194 -1.05 -20.38 -0.33
CA THR A 194 -1.26 -21.16 -1.55
C THR A 194 -2.40 -20.56 -2.36
N GLN A 195 -3.55 -20.22 -1.77
CA GLN A 195 -4.69 -19.68 -2.52
C GLN A 195 -4.42 -18.33 -3.20
N ILE A 196 -3.72 -17.36 -2.60
CA ILE A 196 -3.49 -16.07 -3.26
C ILE A 196 -2.42 -16.19 -4.34
N GLN A 197 -1.32 -16.89 -4.07
CA GLN A 197 -0.24 -17.04 -5.06
C GLN A 197 -0.61 -18.07 -6.15
N GLU A 198 -1.29 -19.17 -5.83
CA GLU A 198 -1.83 -20.13 -6.80
C GLU A 198 -3.01 -19.52 -7.57
N LYS A 199 -3.95 -18.79 -6.99
CA LYS A 199 -5.03 -18.17 -7.80
C LYS A 199 -4.56 -16.97 -8.62
N ILE A 200 -3.38 -16.42 -8.30
CA ILE A 200 -2.65 -15.46 -9.12
C ILE A 200 -1.89 -16.18 -10.25
N MET A 201 -1.10 -17.19 -9.91
CA MET A 201 -0.25 -17.94 -10.84
C MET A 201 -0.99 -19.00 -11.71
N GLU A 202 -2.11 -19.58 -11.26
CA GLU A 202 -2.95 -20.56 -11.98
C GLU A 202 -3.80 -19.88 -13.06
N THR A 203 -4.25 -18.65 -12.83
CA THR A 203 -4.89 -17.82 -13.87
C THR A 203 -3.91 -17.32 -14.94
N MET A 204 -2.60 -17.40 -14.70
CA MET A 204 -1.55 -17.00 -15.67
C MET A 204 -1.13 -18.12 -16.64
N GLY A 205 -1.77 -19.29 -16.60
CA GLY A 205 -1.41 -20.43 -17.45
C GLY A 205 -0.23 -21.21 -16.87
N GLY A 206 -0.48 -22.49 -16.60
CA GLY A 206 0.51 -23.44 -16.12
C GLY A 206 1.75 -23.60 -17.03
N PRO A 207 2.73 -24.40 -16.58
CA PRO A 207 4.16 -24.16 -16.72
C PRO A 207 4.63 -24.23 -18.18
N LYS A 208 4.98 -23.08 -18.75
CA LYS A 208 5.93 -23.03 -19.87
C LYS A 208 6.94 -21.92 -19.70
N MET A 209 8.13 -22.36 -19.26
CA MET A 209 9.44 -21.70 -19.38
C MET A 209 9.61 -20.47 -18.48
N ILE A 210 10.58 -20.39 -17.58
CA ILE A 210 12.00 -20.66 -17.78
C ILE A 210 12.59 -21.19 -16.47
N VAL A 211 13.14 -22.40 -16.55
CA VAL A 211 14.16 -22.88 -15.63
C VAL A 211 15.34 -21.90 -15.69
N MET A 212 15.49 -21.05 -14.68
CA MET A 212 16.75 -20.37 -14.42
C MET A 212 17.30 -20.91 -13.10
N HIS A 213 18.34 -21.75 -13.25
CA HIS A 213 19.10 -22.43 -12.22
C HIS A 213 19.26 -21.62 -10.93
N ILE A 214 18.72 -22.14 -9.83
CA ILE A 214 19.44 -22.15 -8.56
C ILE A 214 19.30 -23.56 -7.99
N ALA A 215 20.19 -24.45 -8.42
CA ALA A 215 20.42 -25.69 -7.73
C ALA A 215 21.01 -25.35 -6.35
N PHE A 216 20.19 -25.43 -5.31
CA PHE A 216 20.68 -25.51 -3.94
C PHE A 216 21.32 -26.89 -3.77
N GLN A 217 22.63 -26.94 -3.97
CA GLN A 217 23.45 -28.07 -3.61
C GLN A 217 23.72 -27.98 -2.10
N PHE A 218 22.87 -28.63 -1.30
CA PHE A 218 23.24 -29.03 0.05
C PHE A 218 22.91 -30.50 0.25
N GLY A 219 23.94 -31.23 0.67
CA GLY A 219 24.02 -32.67 0.62
C GLY A 219 23.11 -33.39 1.60
N ALA A 220 22.70 -34.58 1.17
CA ALA A 220 22.49 -35.71 2.04
C ALA A 220 23.20 -36.90 1.36
N ILE A 221 24.36 -37.29 1.89
CA ILE A 221 24.98 -38.59 1.65
C ILE A 221 25.03 -39.26 3.03
N PHE A 222 24.33 -40.38 3.14
CA PHE A 222 24.64 -41.46 4.09
C PHE A 222 25.91 -42.18 3.62
#